data_AF-A0A7X7IQV5-F1
#
_entry.id   AF-A0A7X7IQV5-F1
#
_cell.length_a   1.000
_cell.length_b   1.000
_cell.length_c   1.000
_cell.angle_alpha   90.00
_cell.angle_beta   90.00
_cell.angle_gamma   90.00
#
_symmetry.space_group_name_H-M   'P 1'
#
loop_
_entity.id
_entity.type
_entity.pdbx_description
1 polymer ?
#
loop_
_entity_poly.entity_id
_entity_poly.type
_entity_poly.pdbx_seq_one_letter_code
_entity_poly.pdbx_strand_id
1 'polypeptide(L)'
;MNSRYGSPLADAMANYREYQSQRQLTLGDLLLENRIIFLQGPIHDGNANELVMKLLYLQSENRRKVIHFYINSPGGSVTSTLAIYDTMQILSCPVATYCVGLAA
;
A
#
# COMPACT_ATOMS: atom_id res chain seq x y z
N MET A 1 -27.80 22.71 42.22
CA MET A 1 -26.47 22.19 42.60
C MET A 1 -26.14 21.05 41.65
N ASN A 2 -25.57 21.36 40.48
CA ASN A 2 -25.35 20.38 39.41
C ASN A 2 -24.05 19.60 39.65
N SER A 3 -24.21 18.28 39.70
CA SER A 3 -23.18 17.26 39.81
C SER A 3 -22.09 17.45 38.74
N ARG A 4 -20.87 17.81 39.17
CA ARG A 4 -19.68 18.01 38.34
C ARG A 4 -18.64 16.89 38.50
N TYR A 5 -19.08 15.66 38.76
CA TYR A 5 -18.17 14.51 38.77
C TYR A 5 -18.67 13.49 37.76
N GLY A 6 -18.15 13.59 36.53
CA GLY A 6 -18.20 12.50 35.56
C GLY A 6 -17.57 11.26 36.21
N SER A 7 -18.20 10.09 36.01
CA SER A 7 -17.69 8.87 36.63
C SER A 7 -16.36 8.47 35.97
N PRO A 8 -15.31 8.12 36.75
CA PRO A 8 -14.03 7.66 36.20
C PRO A 8 -14.17 6.45 35.27
N LEU A 9 -15.24 5.67 35.45
CA LEU A 9 -15.60 4.54 34.60
C LEU A 9 -16.11 4.99 33.23
N ALA A 10 -16.87 6.09 33.14
CA ALA A 10 -17.31 6.64 31.84
C ALA A 10 -16.11 7.16 31.04
N ASP A 11 -15.16 7.83 31.70
CA ASP A 11 -13.93 8.34 31.07
C ASP A 11 -12.99 7.19 30.66
N ALA A 12 -12.88 6.13 31.48
CA ALA A 12 -12.10 4.93 31.14
C ALA A 12 -12.72 4.13 29.97
N MET A 13 -14.05 4.08 29.87
CA MET A 13 -14.76 3.44 28.75
C MET A 13 -14.67 4.27 27.46
N ALA A 14 -14.63 5.61 27.56
CA ALA A 14 -14.34 6.49 26.42
C ALA A 14 -12.91 6.28 25.92
N ASN A 15 -11.93 6.21 26.84
CA ASN A 15 -10.54 5.92 26.52
C ASN A 15 -10.36 4.51 25.93
N TYR A 16 -11.11 3.50 26.38
CA TYR A 16 -11.06 2.16 25.78
C TYR A 16 -11.57 2.14 24.32
N ARG A 17 -12.54 3.00 23.99
CA ARG A 17 -13.02 3.21 22.61
C ARG A 17 -12.02 3.99 21.76
N GLU A 18 -11.20 4.85 22.34
CA GLU A 18 -10.08 5.53 21.65
C GLU A 18 -8.83 4.63 21.50
N TYR A 19 -8.59 3.69 22.42
CA TYR A 19 -7.56 2.64 22.27
C TYR A 19 -7.87 1.66 21.14
N GLN A 20 -9.14 1.54 20.75
CA GLN A 20 -9.56 1.03 19.44
C GLN A 20 -9.37 2.13 18.40
N SER A 21 -8.13 2.63 18.26
CA SER A 21 -7.75 3.51 17.16
C SER A 21 -8.24 2.86 15.87
N GLN A 22 -9.33 3.40 15.33
CA GLN A 22 -9.88 2.96 14.06
C GLN A 22 -8.81 3.29 13.05
N ARG A 23 -8.02 2.27 12.67
CA ARG A 23 -6.95 2.41 11.69
C ARG A 23 -7.61 2.88 10.40
N GLN A 24 -7.58 4.19 10.15
CA GLN A 24 -8.16 4.77 8.96
C GLN A 24 -7.30 4.31 7.79
N LEU A 25 -7.85 3.37 7.03
CA LEU A 25 -7.24 2.90 5.79
C LEU A 25 -7.27 4.04 4.79
N THR A 26 -6.11 4.33 4.21
CA THR A 26 -6.04 5.22 3.07
C THR A 26 -6.57 4.52 1.81
N LEU A 27 -6.87 5.29 0.76
CA LEU A 27 -7.22 4.70 -0.54
C LEU A 27 -6.12 3.75 -1.04
N GLY A 28 -4.85 4.08 -0.80
CA GLY A 28 -3.72 3.21 -1.15
C GLY A 28 -3.75 1.87 -0.42
N ASP A 29 -4.13 1.87 0.85
CA ASP A 29 -4.27 0.64 1.65
C ASP A 29 -5.43 -0.23 1.12
N LEU A 30 -6.57 0.39 0.84
CA LEU A 30 -7.74 -0.32 0.28
C LEU A 30 -7.42 -0.95 -1.09
N LEU A 31 -6.67 -0.25 -1.94
CA LEU A 31 -6.21 -0.78 -3.23
C LEU A 31 -5.21 -1.93 -3.04
N LEU A 32 -4.29 -1.79 -2.09
CA LEU A 32 -3.29 -2.81 -1.78
C LEU A 32 -3.94 -4.09 -1.25
N GLU A 33 -4.98 -4.00 -0.40
CA GLU A 33 -5.78 -5.15 0.03
C GLU A 33 -6.45 -5.87 -1.16
N ASN A 34 -6.84 -5.11 -2.18
CA ASN A 34 -7.35 -5.63 -3.45
C ASN A 34 -6.23 -6.02 -4.44
N ARG A 35 -4.97 -6.01 -4.00
CA ARG A 35 -3.76 -6.38 -4.76
C ARG A 35 -3.53 -5.50 -5.99
N ILE A 36 -3.89 -4.24 -5.88
CA ILE A 36 -3.72 -3.20 -6.88
C ILE A 36 -2.60 -2.26 -6.43
N ILE A 37 -1.60 -2.07 -7.29
CA ILE A 37 -0.49 -1.14 -7.07
C ILE A 37 -0.31 -0.20 -8.26
N PHE A 38 0.20 0.99 -7.99
CA PHE A 38 0.38 2.04 -8.99
C PHE A 38 1.83 2.54 -9.02
N LEU A 39 2.38 2.66 -10.22
CA LEU A 39 3.56 3.47 -10.52
C LEU A 39 3.07 4.75 -11.21
N GLN A 40 3.22 5.89 -10.54
CA GLN A 40 2.84 7.19 -11.08
C GLN A 40 4.02 8.15 -11.06
N GLY A 41 4.22 8.85 -12.18
CA GLY A 41 5.29 9.84 -12.33
C GLY A 41 6.68 9.23 -12.56
N PRO A 42 7.74 10.05 -12.51
CA PRO A 42 9.11 9.61 -12.80
C PRO A 42 9.61 8.52 -11.85
N ILE A 43 10.38 7.56 -12.36
CA ILE A 43 10.94 6.47 -11.56
C ILE A 43 12.23 6.92 -10.85
N HIS A 44 12.29 6.74 -9.53
CA HIS A 44 13.45 7.04 -8.69
C HIS A 44 13.56 6.04 -7.52
N ASP A 45 14.65 6.08 -6.74
CA ASP A 45 14.90 5.03 -5.74
C ASP A 45 13.81 4.91 -4.67
N GLY A 46 13.28 6.05 -4.21
CA GLY A 46 12.20 6.09 -3.22
C GLY A 46 10.93 5.36 -3.65
N ASN A 47 10.37 5.69 -4.83
CA ASN A 47 9.13 5.06 -5.29
C ASN A 47 9.35 3.61 -5.76
N ALA A 48 10.53 3.30 -6.31
CA ALA A 48 10.90 1.94 -6.66
C ALA A 48 10.99 1.05 -5.42
N ASN A 49 11.64 1.52 -4.35
CA ASN A 49 11.72 0.78 -3.09
C ASN A 49 10.33 0.53 -2.50
N GLU A 50 9.43 1.52 -2.56
CA GLU A 50 8.04 1.34 -2.11
C GLU A 50 7.30 0.26 -2.92
N LEU A 51 7.47 0.25 -4.25
CA LEU A 51 6.87 -0.76 -5.11
C LEU A 51 7.42 -2.16 -4.85
N VAL A 52 8.74 -2.29 -4.66
CA VAL A 52 9.38 -3.56 -4.29
C VAL A 52 8.81 -4.09 -2.97
N MET A 53 8.68 -3.25 -1.95
CA MET A 53 8.08 -3.63 -0.67
C MET A 53 6.63 -4.11 -0.84
N LYS A 54 5.80 -3.38 -1.60
CA LYS A 54 4.40 -3.76 -1.88
C LYS A 54 4.31 -5.09 -2.63
N LEU A 55 5.16 -5.31 -3.63
CA LEU A 55 5.23 -6.55 -4.40
C LEU A 55 5.55 -7.77 -3.52
N LEU A 56 6.57 -7.64 -2.66
CA LEU A 56 6.95 -8.70 -1.72
C LEU A 56 5.86 -8.97 -0.68
N TYR A 57 5.20 -7.91 -0.17
CA TYR A 57 4.08 -8.04 0.74
C TYR A 57 2.91 -8.82 0.10
N LEU A 58 2.48 -8.43 -1.10
CA LEU A 58 1.39 -9.10 -1.82
C LEU A 58 1.70 -10.57 -2.14
N GLN A 59 2.97 -10.88 -2.41
CA GLN A 59 3.44 -12.25 -2.54
C GLN A 59 3.30 -13.04 -1.23
N SER A 60 3.71 -12.46 -0.10
CA SER A 60 3.57 -13.14 1.20
C SER A 60 2.12 -13.41 1.58
N GLU A 61 1.20 -12.50 1.25
CA GLU A 61 -0.23 -12.65 1.52
C GLU A 61 -0.84 -13.79 0.70
N ASN A 62 -0.57 -13.83 -0.62
CA ASN A 62 -1.08 -14.91 -1.46
C ASN A 62 -0.24 -15.12 -2.73
N ARG A 63 0.54 -16.20 -2.76
CA ARG A 63 1.42 -16.54 -3.90
C ARG A 63 0.69 -16.95 -5.19
N ARG A 64 -0.62 -17.23 -5.15
CA ARG A 64 -1.38 -17.76 -6.30
C ARG A 64 -2.26 -16.73 -6.98
N LYS A 65 -2.67 -15.68 -6.27
CA LYS A 65 -3.52 -14.63 -6.84
C LYS A 65 -2.70 -13.71 -7.75
N VAL A 66 -3.36 -13.01 -8.66
CA VAL A 66 -2.76 -12.00 -9.55
C VAL A 66 -2.55 -10.67 -8.83
N ILE A 67 -1.40 -10.02 -9.05
CA ILE A 67 -1.14 -8.63 -8.68
C ILE A 67 -1.46 -7.76 -9.89
N HIS A 68 -2.25 -6.71 -9.71
CA HIS A 68 -2.59 -5.76 -10.77
C HIS A 68 -1.71 -4.52 -10.65
N PHE A 69 -0.77 -4.36 -11.57
CA PHE A 69 0.20 -3.28 -11.59
C PHE A 69 -0.12 -2.25 -12.67
N TYR A 70 -0.59 -1.08 -12.24
CA TYR A 70 -0.92 0.03 -13.13
C TYR A 70 0.26 0.98 -13.27
N ILE A 71 0.60 1.35 -14.51
CA ILE A 71 1.79 2.13 -14.84
C ILE A 71 1.35 3.40 -15.58
N ASN A 72 1.73 4.54 -15.02
CA ASN A 72 1.62 5.87 -15.62
C ASN A 72 2.91 6.65 -15.34
N SER A 73 3.95 6.37 -16.11
CA SER A 73 5.30 6.91 -15.89
C SER A 73 5.96 7.34 -17.20
N PRO A 74 6.64 8.50 -17.21
CA PRO A 74 7.53 8.89 -18.31
C PRO A 74 8.89 8.16 -18.30
N GLY A 75 9.06 7.15 -17.45
CA GLY A 75 10.34 6.48 -17.20
C GLY A 75 11.14 7.18 -16.10
N GLY A 76 12.43 6.88 -16.02
CA GLY A 76 13.32 7.47 -15.01
C GLY A 76 14.62 6.69 -14.83
N SER A 77 15.01 6.49 -13.57
CA SER A 77 16.23 5.78 -13.23
C SER A 77 16.20 4.32 -13.70
N VAL A 78 17.19 3.94 -14.50
CA VAL A 78 17.31 2.57 -15.04
C VAL A 78 17.55 1.56 -13.92
N THR A 79 18.41 1.90 -12.94
CA THR A 79 18.71 1.00 -11.82
C THR A 79 17.47 0.75 -10.95
N SER A 80 16.70 1.80 -10.66
CA SER A 80 15.46 1.69 -9.89
C SER A 80 14.40 0.91 -10.66
N THR A 81 14.33 1.07 -11.98
CA THR A 81 13.44 0.30 -12.87
C THR A 81 13.82 -1.18 -12.88
N LEU A 82 15.11 -1.50 -12.97
CA LEU A 82 15.62 -2.87 -12.92
C LEU A 82 15.30 -3.53 -11.58
N ALA A 83 15.39 -2.81 -10.46
CA ALA A 83 15.01 -3.34 -9.15
C ALA A 83 13.53 -3.77 -9.09
N ILE A 84 12.62 -2.98 -9.66
CA ILE A 84 11.20 -3.33 -9.78
C ILE A 84 11.04 -4.55 -10.69
N TYR A 85 11.69 -4.52 -11.86
CA TYR A 85 11.58 -5.56 -12.87
C TYR A 85 12.08 -6.91 -12.35
N ASP A 86 13.28 -6.96 -11.77
CA ASP A 86 13.85 -8.18 -11.21
C ASP A 86 13.00 -8.73 -10.07
N THR A 87 12.45 -7.84 -9.23
CA THR A 87 11.51 -8.25 -8.19
C THR A 87 10.31 -8.94 -8.80
N MET A 88 9.68 -8.36 -9.84
CA MET A 88 8.54 -8.98 -10.54
C MET A 88 8.88 -10.37 -11.11
N GLN A 89 10.08 -10.56 -11.65
CA GLN A 89 10.52 -11.86 -12.20
C GLN A 89 10.77 -12.92 -11.11
N ILE A 90 11.20 -12.51 -9.92
CA ILE A 90 11.46 -13.41 -8.78
C ILE A 90 10.14 -13.84 -8.10
N LEU A 91 9.07 -13.06 -8.22
CA LEU A 91 7.79 -13.41 -7.62
C LEU A 91 7.21 -14.69 -8.23
N SER A 92 6.69 -15.57 -7.37
CA SER A 92 5.89 -16.72 -7.77
C SER A 92 4.47 -16.33 -8.17
N CYS A 93 3.96 -15.20 -7.65
CA CYS A 93 2.63 -14.71 -8.01
C CYS A 93 2.64 -14.02 -9.38
N PRO A 94 1.61 -14.26 -10.22
CA PRO A 94 1.51 -13.60 -11.52
C PRO A 94 1.28 -12.09 -11.34
N VAL A 95 2.03 -11.28 -12.08
CA VAL A 95 1.89 -9.82 -12.12
C VAL A 95 1.33 -9.41 -13.47
N ALA A 96 0.13 -8.84 -13.48
CA ALA A 96 -0.50 -8.29 -14.68
C ALA A 96 -0.22 -6.78 -14.73
N THR A 97 0.32 -6.31 -15.85
CA THR A 97 0.67 -4.90 -16.06
C THR A 97 -0.34 -4.19 -16.95
N TYR A 98 -0.69 -2.96 -16.57
CA TYR A 98 -1.67 -2.14 -17.29
C TYR A 98 -1.09 -0.74 -17.49
N CYS A 99 -0.87 -0.36 -18.75
CA CYS A 99 -0.50 1.01 -19.09
C CYS A 99 -1.72 1.92 -18.98
N VAL A 100 -1.64 2.98 -18.18
CA VAL A 100 -2.70 3.99 -18.03
C VAL A 100 -2.08 5.36 -18.27
N GLY A 101 -2.35 5.94 -19.44
CA GLY A 101 -1.71 7.18 -19.85
C GLY A 101 -0.39 6.90 -20.55
N LEU A 102 0.73 7.17 -19.88
CA LEU A 102 2.07 7.10 -20.45
C LEU A 102 2.88 5.94 -19.85
N ALA A 103 3.54 5.17 -20.69
CA ALA A 103 4.64 4.28 -20.31
C ALA A 103 5.73 4.39 -21.37
N ALA A 104 6.88 4.96 -20.99
CA ALA A 104 8.01 5.27 -21.87
C ALA A 104 9.28 4.53 -21.43
#